data_AF-A0A0C9S442-F1
#
_entry.id   AF-A0A0C9S442-F1
#
_cell.length_a   1.000
_cell.length_b   1.000
_cell.length_c   1.000
_cell.angle_alpha   90.00
_cell.angle_beta   90.00
_cell.angle_gamma   90.00
#
_symmetry.space_group_name_H-M   'P 1'
#
loop_
_entity.id
_entity.type
_entity.pdbx_description
1 polymer ?
#
loop_
_entity_poly.entity_id
_entity_poly.type
_entity_poly.pdbx_seq_one_letter_code
_entity_poly.pdbx_strand_id
1 'polypeptide(L)'
;MVETRIFSVLLFPFLLTAAFTNGKEEEEEQKPTADIEKFLKENRKIWVYNTTELSNITCRLDVYTNVTFDHAWFSRSFVNETRVDKKMIGKFLDWQGGVRPIEGKYDAMEINDTARPTDYPL
;
A
#
# COMPACT_ATOMS: atom_id res chain seq x y z
N MET A 1 -34.25 -14.95 -53.75
CA MET A 1 -33.87 -15.38 -52.38
C MET A 1 -32.37 -15.16 -52.17
N VAL A 2 -31.89 -13.91 -52.15
CA VAL A 2 -30.46 -13.56 -51.93
C VAL A 2 -30.28 -12.25 -51.13
N GLU A 3 -31.35 -11.62 -50.62
CA GLU A 3 -31.24 -10.31 -49.93
C GLU A 3 -31.24 -10.42 -48.39
N THR A 4 -31.72 -11.54 -47.83
CA THR A 4 -31.78 -11.74 -46.38
C THR A 4 -30.49 -12.24 -45.74
N ARG A 5 -29.46 -12.59 -46.53
CA ARG A 5 -28.19 -13.13 -46.01
C ARG A 5 -27.09 -12.10 -45.82
N ILE A 6 -27.21 -10.91 -46.41
CA ILE A 6 -26.15 -9.89 -46.37
C ILE A 6 -26.21 -9.09 -45.05
N PHE A 7 -27.41 -8.82 -44.54
CA PHE A 7 -27.59 -8.10 -43.28
C PHE A 7 -27.09 -8.86 -42.04
N SER A 8 -27.13 -10.20 -42.05
CA SER A 8 -26.71 -10.99 -40.90
C SER A 8 -25.18 -11.11 -40.76
N VAL A 9 -24.42 -10.93 -41.84
CA VAL A 9 -22.95 -11.09 -41.82
C VAL A 9 -22.24 -9.81 -41.35
N LEU A 10 -22.87 -8.64 -41.51
CA LEU A 10 -22.31 -7.36 -41.08
C LEU A 10 -22.66 -6.97 -39.63
N LEU A 11 -23.73 -7.53 -39.05
CA LEU A 11 -24.12 -7.26 -37.66
C LEU A 11 -23.20 -7.95 -36.65
N PHE A 12 -22.71 -9.15 -36.98
CA PHE A 12 -21.86 -9.94 -36.08
C PHE A 12 -20.51 -9.29 -35.73
N PRO A 13 -19.71 -8.77 -36.69
CA PRO A 13 -18.45 -8.12 -36.36
C PRO A 13 -18.65 -6.81 -35.58
N PHE A 14 -19.73 -6.08 -35.84
CA PHE A 14 -20.05 -4.82 -35.15
C PHE A 14 -20.43 -5.05 -33.68
N LEU A 15 -21.21 -6.10 -33.41
CA LEU A 15 -21.55 -6.53 -32.04
C LEU A 15 -20.34 -7.06 -31.27
N LEU A 16 -19.41 -7.76 -31.95
CA LEU A 16 -18.15 -8.19 -31.34
C LEU A 16 -17.31 -6.99 -30.91
N THR A 17 -17.11 -5.99 -31.77
CA THR A 17 -16.34 -4.79 -31.41
C THR A 17 -16.99 -4.02 -30.26
N ALA A 18 -18.32 -3.89 -30.23
CA ALA A 18 -19.03 -3.22 -29.14
C ALA A 18 -18.89 -3.98 -27.80
N ALA A 19 -18.91 -5.32 -27.84
CA ALA A 19 -18.68 -6.15 -26.65
C ALA A 19 -17.23 -6.09 -26.15
N PHE A 20 -16.24 -5.96 -27.05
CA PHE A 20 -14.83 -5.84 -26.68
C PHE A 20 -14.42 -4.42 -26.26
N THR A 21 -15.14 -3.37 -26.68
CA THR A 21 -14.86 -1.99 -26.24
C THR A 21 -15.42 -1.67 -24.86
N ASN A 22 -16.40 -2.43 -24.36
CA ASN A 22 -16.95 -2.27 -23.01
C ASN A 22 -16.05 -2.82 -21.88
N GLY A 23 -14.91 -3.43 -22.22
CA GLY A 23 -13.96 -3.99 -21.25
C GLY A 23 -12.75 -3.12 -20.97
N LYS A 24 -12.63 -1.95 -21.61
CA LYS A 24 -11.71 -0.91 -21.18
C LYS A 24 -12.50 0.09 -20.35
N GLU A 25 -12.92 -0.36 -19.17
CA GLU A 25 -12.94 0.58 -18.06
C GLU A 25 -11.50 1.12 -18.01
N GLU A 26 -11.33 2.38 -18.38
CA GLU A 26 -10.23 3.14 -17.82
C GLU A 26 -10.34 2.84 -16.33
N GLU A 27 -9.39 2.07 -15.78
CA GLU A 27 -9.25 1.95 -14.34
C GLU A 27 -9.11 3.40 -13.89
N GLU A 28 -10.21 4.01 -13.45
CA GLU A 28 -10.17 5.23 -12.68
C GLU A 28 -9.23 4.87 -11.54
N GLU A 29 -7.97 5.33 -11.60
CA GLU A 29 -6.99 5.16 -10.54
C GLU A 29 -7.71 5.50 -9.26
N GLN A 30 -8.14 4.46 -8.53
CA GLN A 30 -9.02 4.63 -7.41
C GLN A 30 -8.16 5.35 -6.39
N LYS A 31 -8.41 6.66 -6.22
CA LYS A 31 -7.55 7.50 -5.39
C LYS A 31 -7.39 6.79 -4.05
N PRO A 32 -6.15 6.52 -3.61
CA PRO A 32 -5.94 5.83 -2.35
C PRO A 32 -6.67 6.62 -1.27
N THR A 33 -7.66 5.98 -0.64
CA THR A 33 -8.45 6.62 0.41
C THR A 33 -7.65 6.75 1.71
N ALA A 34 -6.53 6.03 1.82
CA ALA A 34 -5.65 6.03 2.97
C ALA A 34 -4.49 7.01 2.75
N ASP A 35 -4.34 7.96 3.67
CA ASP A 35 -3.22 8.89 3.73
C ASP A 35 -2.37 8.55 4.96
N ILE A 36 -1.30 7.78 4.73
CA ILE A 36 -0.38 7.30 5.77
C ILE A 36 0.32 8.48 6.46
N GLU A 37 0.74 9.51 5.72
CA GLU A 37 1.42 10.67 6.30
C GLU A 37 0.49 11.41 7.27
N LYS A 38 -0.74 11.70 6.84
CA LYS A 38 -1.74 12.34 7.70
C LYS A 38 -2.04 11.47 8.91
N PHE A 39 -2.27 10.18 8.71
CA PHE A 39 -2.55 9.23 9.79
C PHE A 39 -1.43 9.24 10.85
N LEU A 40 -0.17 9.16 10.44
CA LEU A 40 0.98 9.13 11.35
C LEU A 40 1.25 10.48 12.03
N LYS A 41 0.98 11.61 11.35
CA LYS A 41 1.07 12.95 11.95
C LYS A 41 0.02 13.16 13.06
N GLU A 42 -1.21 12.69 12.83
CA GLU A 42 -2.32 12.77 13.79
C GLU A 42 -2.15 11.74 14.94
N ASN A 43 -1.59 10.56 14.64
CA ASN A 43 -1.47 9.44 15.58
C ASN A 43 -0.01 9.12 15.89
N ARG A 44 0.67 10.03 16.59
CA ARG A 44 2.11 9.88 16.89
C ARG A 44 2.47 8.69 17.77
N LYS A 45 1.50 8.04 18.43
CA LYS A 45 1.71 6.86 19.27
C LYS A 45 0.78 5.75 18.79
N ILE A 46 1.35 4.65 18.33
CA ILE A 46 0.60 3.52 17.78
C ILE A 46 0.95 2.27 18.55
N TRP A 47 -0.07 1.62 19.11
CA TRP A 47 0.06 0.33 19.77
C TRP A 47 -0.40 -0.77 18.84
N VAL A 48 0.36 -1.87 18.77
CA VAL A 48 -0.12 -3.10 18.15
C VAL A 48 -0.91 -3.87 19.20
N TYR A 49 -2.22 -3.94 19.02
CA TYR A 49 -3.11 -4.68 19.91
C TYR A 49 -3.18 -6.17 19.54
N ASN A 50 -3.43 -6.48 18.27
CA ASN A 50 -3.47 -7.83 17.71
C ASN A 50 -2.60 -7.91 16.46
N THR A 51 -1.95 -9.05 16.24
CA THR A 51 -1.15 -9.34 15.05
C THR A 51 -1.25 -10.83 14.69
N THR A 52 -1.10 -11.13 13.41
CA THR A 52 -0.94 -12.51 12.89
C THR A 52 0.53 -12.91 12.77
N GLU A 53 1.46 -12.00 13.06
CA GLU A 53 2.91 -12.28 13.08
C GLU A 53 3.21 -13.41 14.06
N LEU A 54 3.92 -14.44 13.59
CA LEU A 54 4.36 -15.55 14.42
C LEU A 54 5.63 -15.16 15.18
N SER A 55 5.49 -14.36 16.23
CA SER A 55 6.60 -14.00 17.13
C SER A 55 6.18 -13.96 18.59
N ASN A 56 7.16 -14.06 19.50
CA ASN A 56 6.94 -13.93 20.94
C ASN A 56 6.92 -12.45 21.41
N ILE A 57 6.90 -11.51 20.46
CA ILE A 57 6.96 -10.08 20.76
C ILE A 57 5.61 -9.60 21.29
N THR A 58 5.63 -8.88 22.41
CA THR A 58 4.42 -8.27 23.00
C THR A 58 4.63 -6.78 23.26
N CYS A 59 3.53 -6.07 23.54
CA CYS A 59 3.55 -4.65 23.91
C CYS A 59 4.28 -3.75 22.90
N ARG A 60 4.14 -4.04 21.59
CA ARG A 60 4.78 -3.25 20.54
C ARG A 60 4.13 -1.87 20.46
N LEU A 61 4.95 -0.84 20.67
CA LEU A 61 4.59 0.58 20.61
C LEU A 61 5.53 1.29 19.66
N ASP A 62 4.97 2.02 18.69
CA ASP A 62 5.70 2.93 17.84
C ASP A 62 5.37 4.38 18.21
N VAL A 63 6.41 5.20 18.39
CA VAL A 63 6.29 6.63 18.67
C VAL A 63 6.96 7.43 17.55
N TYR A 64 6.16 8.06 16.70
CA TYR A 64 6.58 8.83 15.55
C TYR A 64 6.98 10.26 15.95
N THR A 65 8.16 10.69 15.51
CA THR A 65 8.75 11.98 15.90
C THR A 65 8.85 12.96 14.73
N ASN A 66 9.11 12.46 13.52
CA ASN A 66 9.17 13.27 12.31
C ASN A 66 8.55 12.49 11.15
N VAL A 67 7.54 13.05 10.49
CA VAL A 67 6.82 12.43 9.37
C VAL A 67 6.79 13.44 8.23
N THR A 68 7.39 13.05 7.11
CA THR A 68 7.42 13.81 5.85
C THR A 68 6.61 13.08 4.78
N PHE A 69 6.63 13.55 3.54
CA PHE A 69 5.91 12.92 2.43
C PHE A 69 6.56 11.60 1.95
N ASP A 70 7.81 11.34 2.29
CA ASP A 70 8.60 10.20 1.80
C ASP A 70 9.11 9.27 2.90
N HIS A 71 9.14 9.72 4.16
CA HIS A 71 9.62 8.90 5.26
C HIS A 71 9.04 9.33 6.62
N ALA A 72 9.24 8.46 7.60
CA ALA A 72 8.92 8.70 8.99
C ALA A 72 10.01 8.17 9.92
N TRP A 73 10.41 8.98 10.90
CA TRP A 73 11.29 8.59 11.99
C TRP A 73 10.46 8.25 13.22
N PHE A 74 10.78 7.13 13.85
CA PHE A 74 10.06 6.68 15.04
C PHE A 74 10.94 5.85 15.97
N SER A 75 10.54 5.76 17.23
CA SER A 75 11.08 4.77 18.16
C SER A 75 10.11 3.63 18.34
N ARG A 76 10.59 2.39 18.25
CA ARG A 76 9.82 1.17 18.50
C ARG A 76 10.24 0.56 19.82
N SER A 77 9.29 0.38 20.72
CA SER A 77 9.45 -0.33 21.99
C SER A 77 8.68 -1.63 21.94
N PHE A 78 9.22 -2.72 22.47
CA PHE A 78 8.53 -4.00 22.59
C PHE A 78 9.13 -4.87 23.69
N VAL A 79 8.44 -5.94 24.07
CA VAL A 79 8.94 -6.93 25.02
C VAL A 79 9.24 -8.23 24.27
N ASN A 80 10.47 -8.71 24.41
CA ASN A 80 10.93 -10.03 23.96
C ASN A 80 11.86 -10.58 25.05
N GLU A 81 11.29 -11.31 26.02
CA GLU A 81 11.86 -11.66 27.34
C GLU A 81 12.13 -10.43 28.23
N THR A 82 12.77 -9.40 27.69
CA THR A 82 13.01 -8.10 28.31
C THR A 82 12.52 -6.98 27.39
N ARG A 83 12.43 -5.77 27.93
CA ARG A 83 12.08 -4.59 27.14
C ARG A 83 13.22 -4.22 26.19
N VAL A 84 12.87 -4.00 24.93
CA VAL A 84 13.76 -3.55 23.87
C VAL A 84 13.23 -2.22 23.31
N ASP A 85 14.13 -1.27 23.08
CA ASP A 85 13.83 0.01 22.47
C ASP A 85 14.77 0.23 21.26
N LYS A 86 14.20 0.60 20.11
CA LYS A 86 14.94 0.79 18.85
C LYS A 86 14.55 2.11 18.18
N LYS A 87 15.50 2.68 17.43
CA LYS A 87 15.25 3.83 16.55
C LYS A 87 15.09 3.32 15.13
N MET A 88 13.98 3.67 14.50
CA MET A 88 13.55 3.16 13.22
C MET A 88 13.36 4.30 12.23
N ILE A 89 13.53 3.98 10.95
CA ILE A 89 13.09 4.80 9.83
C ILE A 89 12.13 3.97 8.97
N GLY A 90 10.99 4.56 8.64
CA GLY A 90 10.03 4.02 7.69
C GLY A 90 10.09 4.83 6.41
N LYS A 91 10.35 4.20 5.26
CA LYS A 91 10.33 4.86 3.95
C LYS A 91 9.01 4.53 3.26
N PHE A 92 8.29 5.54 2.78
CA PHE A 92 7.03 5.34 2.09
C PHE A 92 7.27 4.93 0.63
N LEU A 93 6.43 4.04 0.13
CA LEU A 93 6.48 3.56 -1.24
C LEU A 93 5.09 3.14 -1.73
N ASP A 94 4.97 3.09 -3.05
CA ASP A 94 3.91 2.37 -3.75
C ASP A 94 4.39 0.93 -3.95
N TRP A 95 3.73 -0.02 -3.29
CA TRP A 95 4.07 -1.44 -3.28
C TRP A 95 4.02 -2.05 -4.68
N GLN A 96 3.03 -1.65 -5.49
CA GLN A 96 2.90 -2.15 -6.85
C GLN A 96 3.81 -1.41 -7.83
N GLY A 97 4.03 -0.12 -7.60
CA GLY A 97 4.86 0.71 -8.46
C GLY A 97 6.36 0.45 -8.31
N GLY A 98 6.85 0.13 -7.11
CA GLY A 98 8.30 0.05 -6.83
C GLY A 98 9.05 1.37 -7.10
N VAL A 99 8.32 2.46 -7.38
CA VAL A 99 8.83 3.79 -7.67
C VAL A 99 8.80 4.63 -6.39
N ARG A 100 9.60 5.71 -6.36
CA ARG A 100 9.50 6.72 -5.31
C ARG A 100 8.05 7.24 -5.22
N PRO A 101 7.53 7.44 -4.00
CA PRO A 101 6.16 7.88 -3.82
C PRO A 101 5.92 9.23 -4.47
N ILE A 102 4.77 9.37 -5.11
CA ILE A 102 4.17 10.66 -5.40
C ILE A 102 3.41 11.09 -4.15
N GLU A 103 3.42 12.38 -3.81
CA GLU A 103 2.73 12.91 -2.64
C GLU A 103 1.26 12.42 -2.59
N GLY A 104 0.89 11.78 -1.48
CA GLY A 104 -0.45 11.21 -1.28
C GLY A 104 -0.74 9.88 -2.00
N LYS A 105 0.25 9.28 -2.67
CA LYS A 105 0.13 7.96 -3.35
C LYS A 105 1.16 6.96 -2.79
N TYR A 106 0.96 6.53 -1.55
CA TYR A 106 1.74 5.47 -0.90
C TYR A 106 0.79 4.50 -0.19
N ASP A 107 1.07 3.21 -0.30
CA ASP A 107 0.29 2.12 0.32
C ASP A 107 1.15 1.21 1.21
N ALA A 108 2.47 1.41 1.22
CA ALA A 108 3.41 0.63 2.00
C ALA A 108 4.48 1.50 2.66
N MET A 109 5.07 0.93 3.73
CA MET A 109 6.20 1.51 4.45
C MET A 109 7.27 0.44 4.68
N GLU A 110 8.45 0.67 4.12
CA GLU A 110 9.63 -0.15 4.36
C GLU A 110 10.30 0.30 5.66
N ILE A 111 10.42 -0.59 6.64
CA ILE A 111 10.92 -0.27 7.98
C ILE A 111 12.33 -0.81 8.17
N ASN A 112 13.26 0.07 8.53
CA ASN A 112 14.64 -0.25 8.79
C ASN A 112 15.08 0.21 10.19
N ASP A 113 15.89 -0.61 10.87
CA ASP A 113 16.55 -0.23 12.11
C ASP A 113 17.77 0.64 11.81
N THR A 114 17.79 1.84 12.39
CA THR A 114 18.84 2.84 12.13
C THR A 114 20.20 2.44 12.69
N ALA A 115 20.23 1.57 13.70
CA ALA A 115 21.47 1.06 14.30
C ALA A 115 21.98 -0.20 13.61
N ARG A 116 21.09 -0.97 12.98
CA ARG A 116 21.42 -2.17 12.20
C ARG A 116 20.50 -2.23 10.98
N PRO A 117 20.96 -1.84 9.79
CA PRO A 117 20.18 -1.97 8.56
C PRO A 117 20.09 -3.45 8.18
N THR A 118 19.25 -4.18 8.90
CA THR A 118 18.79 -5.52 8.57
C THR A 118 17.31 -5.41 8.28
N ASP A 119 16.89 -5.99 7.15
CA ASP A 119 15.47 -6.12 6.83
C ASP A 119 14.76 -6.80 8.00
N TYR A 120 13.73 -6.14 8.52
CA TYR A 120 12.92 -6.71 9.57
C TYR A 120 12.09 -7.85 8.97
N PRO A 121 12.18 -9.09 9.47
CA PRO A 121 11.24 -10.12 9.07
C PRO A 121 9.84 -9.66 9.51
N LEU A 122 8.94 -9.54 8.53
CA LEU A 122 7.51 -9.32 8.72
C LEU A 122 6.86 -10.58 9.31
#